data_AF-A0A0C9WBW5-F1
#
_entry.id   AF-A0A0C9WBW5-F1
#
_cell.length_a   1.000
_cell.length_b   1.000
_cell.length_c   1.000
_cell.angle_alpha   90.00
_cell.angle_beta   90.00
_cell.angle_gamma   90.00
#
_symmetry.space_group_name_H-M   'P 1'
#
loop_
_entity.id
_entity.type
_entity.pdbx_description
1 polymer ?
#
loop_
_entity_poly.entity_id
_entity_poly.type
_entity_poly.pdbx_seq_one_letter_code
_entity_poly.pdbx_strand_id
1 'polypeptide(L)'
;MSVGLLYDIGCQLERSWRKFKFFDNSILSRFHFVISVFHAYGHQWPCQVVYHPRKHKGFGLSDGEGCERLWSALKPLIGPLRVSGVSGSHHVGLLG
;
A
#
# COMPACT_ATOMS: atom_id res chain seq x y z
N MET A 1 8.57 9.51 18.44
CA MET A 1 7.52 8.69 17.80
C MET A 1 8.07 8.15 16.49
N SER A 2 7.97 6.84 16.28
CA SER A 2 8.35 6.19 15.01
C SER A 2 7.09 5.68 14.28
N VAL A 3 7.17 5.61 12.96
CA VAL A 3 6.08 5.20 12.07
C VAL A 3 6.55 3.99 11.28
N GLY A 4 5.80 2.89 11.35
CA GLY A 4 6.03 1.72 10.49
C GLY A 4 5.32 1.87 9.15
N LEU A 5 6.03 1.68 8.05
CA LEU A 5 5.50 1.75 6.69
C LEU A 5 5.65 0.38 6.00
N LEU A 6 4.51 -0.28 5.78
CA LEU A 6 4.37 -1.47 4.94
C LEU A 6 4.03 -1.05 3.52
N TYR A 7 4.92 -1.33 2.56
CA TYR A 7 4.69 -1.04 1.16
C TYR A 7 5.47 -2.00 0.27
N ASP A 8 4.88 -2.44 -0.84
CA ASP A 8 5.43 -3.46 -1.74
C ASP A 8 6.86 -3.15 -2.17
N ILE A 9 7.14 -1.87 -2.45
CA ILE A 9 8.46 -1.38 -2.85
C ILE A 9 9.14 -0.56 -1.76
N GLY A 10 8.86 -0.84 -0.48
CA GLY A 10 9.39 -0.11 0.68
C GLY A 10 10.91 0.07 0.65
N CYS A 11 11.66 -0.93 0.17
CA CYS A 11 13.12 -0.83 0.02
C CYS A 11 13.56 0.17 -1.06
N GLN A 12 12.83 0.27 -2.17
CA GLN A 12 13.12 1.25 -3.22
C GLN A 12 12.69 2.65 -2.77
N LEU A 13 11.63 2.75 -1.97
CA LEU A 13 11.17 4.00 -1.40
C LEU A 13 12.22 4.59 -0.45
N GLU A 14 12.73 3.81 0.50
CA GLU A 14 13.81 4.26 1.40
C GLU A 14 15.06 4.64 0.61
N ARG A 15 15.46 3.81 -0.37
CA ARG A 15 16.60 4.07 -1.24
C ARG A 15 16.44 5.39 -1.99
N SER A 16 15.28 5.63 -2.57
CA SER A 16 14.97 6.85 -3.33
C SER A 16 15.03 8.07 -2.43
N TRP A 17 14.48 7.98 -1.22
CA TRP A 17 14.56 9.06 -0.25
C TRP A 17 16.01 9.42 0.08
N ARG A 18 16.84 8.42 0.41
CA ARG A 18 18.28 8.64 0.72
C ARG A 18 19.05 9.20 -0.47
N LYS A 19 18.74 8.75 -1.69
CA LYS A 19 19.42 9.15 -2.92
C LYS A 19 19.09 10.59 -3.32
N PHE A 20 17.82 10.95 -3.31
CA PHE A 20 17.34 12.24 -3.80
C PHE A 20 17.19 13.29 -2.70
N LYS A 21 17.36 12.91 -1.43
CA LYS A 21 17.23 13.79 -0.26
C LYS A 21 15.88 14.52 -0.23
N PHE A 22 14.79 13.80 -0.56
CA PHE A 22 13.44 14.39 -0.62
C PHE A 22 13.01 15.04 0.69
N PHE A 23 13.48 14.54 1.84
CA PHE A 23 13.29 15.17 3.14
C PHE A 23 14.54 15.05 3.99
N ASP A 24 14.60 15.86 5.04
CA ASP A 24 15.64 15.79 6.06
C ASP A 24 15.78 14.41 6.69
N ASN A 25 17.02 14.07 7.04
CA ASN A 25 17.35 12.81 7.71
C ASN A 25 16.64 12.68 9.08
N SER A 26 16.30 13.81 9.72
CA SER A 26 15.54 13.84 10.96
C SER A 26 14.11 13.29 10.78
N ILE A 27 13.52 13.47 9.60
CA ILE A 27 12.20 12.90 9.25
C ILE A 27 12.37 11.44 8.85
N LEU A 28 13.35 11.14 7.98
CA LEU A 28 13.61 9.77 7.52
C LEU A 28 13.86 8.80 8.70
N SER A 29 14.61 9.23 9.72
CA SER A 29 14.90 8.43 10.91
C SER A 29 13.68 8.02 11.74
N ARG A 30 12.52 8.64 11.50
CA ARG A 30 11.26 8.29 12.17
C ARG A 30 10.51 7.17 11.46
N PHE A 31 10.89 6.81 10.24
CA PHE A 31 10.22 5.77 9.46
C PHE A 31 10.96 4.44 9.53
N HIS A 32 10.21 3.36 9.72
CA HIS A 32 10.67 1.99 9.52
C HIS A 32 10.05 1.46 8.23
N PHE A 33 10.86 1.23 7.22
CA PHE A 33 10.41 0.69 5.95
C PHE A 33 10.44 -0.82 5.99
N VAL A 34 9.32 -1.44 5.62
CA VAL A 34 9.21 -2.89 5.45
C VAL A 34 8.39 -3.20 4.20
N ILE A 35 8.56 -4.40 3.69
CA ILE A 35 7.83 -4.92 2.53
C ILE A 35 6.76 -5.90 3.05
N SER A 36 5.64 -6.07 2.35
CA SER A 36 4.69 -7.14 2.71
C SER A 36 5.39 -8.51 2.71
N VAL A 37 4.89 -9.46 3.49
CA VAL A 37 5.53 -10.78 3.63
C VAL A 37 5.64 -11.48 2.29
N PHE A 38 4.57 -11.47 1.50
CA PHE A 38 4.56 -12.11 0.18
C PHE A 38 5.47 -11.36 -0.80
N HIS A 39 5.38 -10.03 -0.84
CA HIS A 39 6.17 -9.21 -1.76
C HIS A 39 7.68 -9.27 -1.44
N ALA A 40 8.08 -9.47 -0.19
CA ALA A 40 9.50 -9.58 0.17
C ALA A 40 10.21 -10.69 -0.63
N TYR A 41 9.55 -11.83 -0.86
CA TYR A 41 10.10 -12.94 -1.65
C TYR A 41 10.25 -12.62 -3.15
N GLY A 42 9.51 -11.65 -3.67
CA GLY A 42 9.69 -11.14 -5.03
C GLY A 42 10.89 -10.22 -5.20
N HIS A 43 11.53 -9.80 -4.10
CA HIS A 43 12.70 -8.94 -4.12
C HIS A 43 14.01 -9.73 -3.96
N GLN A 44 15.13 -9.06 -4.27
CA GLN A 44 16.48 -9.58 -4.04
C GLN A 44 16.69 -10.06 -2.60
N TRP A 45 17.55 -11.05 -2.42
CA TRP A 45 17.80 -11.68 -1.11
C TRP A 45 18.08 -10.69 0.04
N PRO A 46 18.87 -9.60 -0.14
CA PRO A 46 19.06 -8.61 0.93
C PRO A 46 17.75 -7.96 1.39
N CYS A 47 16.79 -7.74 0.48
CA CYS A 47 15.50 -7.16 0.84
C CYS A 47 14.68 -8.10 1.73
N GLN A 48 14.75 -9.40 1.49
CA GLN A 48 14.09 -10.42 2.31
C GLN A 48 14.64 -10.48 3.74
N VAL A 49 15.90 -10.11 3.95
CA VAL A 49 16.50 -10.11 5.29
C VAL A 49 16.30 -8.77 5.99
N VAL A 50 16.50 -7.67 5.28
CA VAL A 50 16.54 -6.32 5.85
C VAL A 50 15.14 -5.72 6.02
N TYR A 51 14.21 -5.97 5.10
CA TYR A 51 12.91 -5.30 5.06
C TYR A 51 11.74 -6.22 5.41
N HIS A 52 11.99 -7.46 5.80
CA HIS A 52 10.92 -8.39 6.14
C HIS A 52 10.26 -8.00 7.47
N PRO A 53 8.93 -7.93 7.55
CA PRO A 53 8.23 -7.31 8.69
C PRO A 53 8.41 -8.11 9.97
N ARG A 54 8.60 -9.44 9.86
CA ARG A 54 8.98 -10.31 11.00
C ARG A 54 10.36 -10.03 11.61
N LYS A 55 11.19 -9.24 10.94
CA LYS A 55 12.51 -8.81 11.43
C LYS A 55 12.48 -7.40 12.01
N HIS A 56 11.34 -6.71 11.95
CA HIS A 56 11.16 -5.36 12.48
C HIS A 56 10.16 -5.32 13.63
N LYS A 57 10.50 -4.60 14.70
CA LYS A 57 9.58 -4.35 15.82
C LYS A 57 8.51 -3.35 15.37
N GLY A 58 7.30 -3.49 15.91
CA GLY A 58 6.18 -2.56 15.65
C GLY A 58 5.20 -2.99 14.57
N PHE A 59 5.48 -4.07 13.83
CA PHE A 59 4.57 -4.59 12.79
C PHE A 59 3.72 -5.79 13.26
N GLY A 60 3.99 -6.32 14.45
CA GLY A 60 3.23 -7.41 15.05
C GLY A 60 3.20 -8.66 14.15
N LEU A 61 1.99 -9.21 13.95
CA LEU A 61 1.74 -10.34 13.06
C LEU A 61 1.20 -9.90 11.68
N SER A 62 1.22 -8.60 11.37
CA SER A 62 0.74 -8.12 10.07
C SER A 62 1.60 -8.66 8.94
N ASP A 63 0.96 -9.13 7.88
CA ASP A 63 1.63 -9.53 6.65
C ASP A 63 1.69 -8.43 5.59
N GLY A 64 1.02 -7.30 5.83
CA GLY A 64 0.99 -6.17 4.90
C GLY A 64 -0.05 -6.25 3.80
N GLU A 65 -0.87 -7.31 3.74
CA GLU A 65 -1.82 -7.55 2.63
C GLU A 65 -3.24 -7.01 2.92
N GLY A 66 -3.36 -6.02 3.82
CA GLY A 66 -4.66 -5.53 4.29
C GLY A 66 -5.44 -4.80 3.19
N CYS A 67 -4.74 -3.95 2.43
CA CYS A 67 -5.31 -3.16 1.34
C CYS A 67 -5.79 -4.06 0.20
N GLU A 68 -5.03 -5.11 -0.11
CA GLU A 68 -5.25 -6.08 -1.17
C GLU A 68 -6.47 -6.95 -0.84
N ARG A 69 -6.60 -7.37 0.42
CA ARG A 69 -7.80 -8.09 0.89
C ARG A 69 -9.05 -7.21 0.87
N LEU A 70 -8.94 -5.99 1.36
CA LEU A 70 -10.05 -5.04 1.33
C LEU A 70 -10.48 -4.77 -0.11
N TRP A 71 -9.51 -4.51 -0.99
CA TRP A 71 -9.75 -4.34 -2.42
C TRP A 71 -10.43 -5.57 -3.02
N SER A 72 -9.95 -6.78 -2.73
CA SER A 72 -10.55 -8.03 -3.19
C SER A 72 -12.02 -8.15 -2.77
N ALA A 73 -12.33 -7.80 -1.50
CA ALA A 73 -13.69 -7.80 -0.99
C ALA A 73 -14.59 -6.72 -1.62
N LEU A 74 -14.04 -5.56 -1.96
CA LEU A 74 -14.76 -4.44 -2.57
C LEU A 74 -14.87 -4.55 -4.10
N LYS A 75 -14.00 -5.32 -4.76
CA LYS A 75 -13.94 -5.50 -6.21
C LYS A 75 -15.31 -5.80 -6.86
N PRO A 76 -16.21 -6.63 -6.28
CA PRO A 76 -17.53 -6.86 -6.84
C PRO A 76 -18.41 -5.61 -6.97
N LEU A 77 -18.16 -4.58 -6.16
CA LEU A 77 -18.93 -3.32 -6.18
C LEU A 77 -18.60 -2.43 -7.38
N ILE A 78 -17.47 -2.66 -8.06
CA ILE A 78 -17.02 -1.81 -9.19
C ILE A 78 -18.06 -1.78 -10.32
N GLY A 79 -18.66 -2.93 -10.65
CA GLY A 79 -19.68 -3.01 -11.71
C GLY A 79 -20.94 -2.21 -11.37
N PRO A 80 -21.65 -2.54 -10.27
CA PRO A 80 -22.85 -1.82 -9.85
C PRO A 80 -22.64 -0.31 -9.67
N LEU A 81 -21.53 0.10 -9.05
CA LEU A 81 -21.25 1.52 -8.78
C LEU A 81 -20.95 2.34 -10.04
N ARG A 82 -20.56 1.72 -11.16
CA ARG A 82 -20.44 2.43 -12.46
C ARG A 82 -21.80 2.79 -13.07
N VAL A 83 -22.83 2.01 -12.80
CA VAL A 83 -24.20 2.24 -13.30
C VAL A 83 -24.99 3.14 -12.34
N SER A 84 -24.82 2.92 -11.04
CA SER A 84 -25.52 3.66 -9.98
C SER A 84 -24.81 4.96 -9.56
N GLY A 85 -23.59 5.23 -10.05
CA GLY A 85 -22.92 6.50 -9.87
C GLY A 85 -23.71 7.62 -10.54
N VAL A 86 -23.74 8.82 -9.93
CA VAL A 86 -24.55 9.96 -10.37
C VAL A 86 -24.18 10.37 -11.80
N SER A 87 -24.87 9.81 -12.79
CA SER A 87 -25.15 10.43 -14.08
C SER A 87 -26.54 11.04 -13.98
N GLY A 88 -26.66 12.07 -13.14
CA GLY A 88 -27.85 12.90 -13.04
C GLY A 88 -27.89 13.90 -14.19
N SER A 89 -28.06 13.43 -15.43
CA SER A 89 -28.52 14.24 -16.57
C SER A 89 -28.95 13.34 -17.74
N HIS A 90 -29.84 12.38 -17.49
CA HIS A 90 -30.65 11.82 -18.57
C HIS A 90 -32.11 11.80 -18.14
N HIS A 91 -32.88 12.71 -18.73
CA HIS A 91 -34.31 12.59 -18.91
C HIS A 91 -34.64 11.17 -19.38
N VAL A 92 -35.14 10.34 -18.47
CA VAL A 92 -35.92 9.17 -18.85
C VAL A 92 -37.25 9.72 -19.38
N GLY A 93 -37.29 9.95 -20.69
CA GLY A 93 -38.54 10.13 -21.41
C GLY A 93 -39.38 8.87 -21.22
N LEU A 94 -40.63 9.07 -20.77
CA LEU A 94 -41.67 8.07 -20.75
C LEU A 94 -41.74 7.38 -22.13
N LEU A 95 -41.63 6.05 -22.15
CA LEU A 95 -42.28 5.24 -23.17
C LEU A 95 -43.59 4.75 -22.57
N GLY A 96 -44.61 5.58 -22.75
CA GLY A 96 -45.98 5.18 -23.03
C GLY A 96 -46.28 5.49 -24.50
#